data_AF-A0A918F699-F1
#
_entry.id   AF-A0A918F699-F1
#
_cell.length_a   1.000
_cell.length_b   1.000
_cell.length_c   1.000
_cell.angle_alpha   90.00
_cell.angle_beta   90.00
_cell.angle_gamma   90.00
#
_symmetry.space_group_name_H-M   'P 1'
#
loop_
_entity.id
_entity.type
_entity.pdbx_description
1 polymer ?
#
loop_
_entity_poly.entity_id
_entity_poly.type
_entity_poly.pdbx_seq_one_letter_code
_entity_poly.pdbx_strand_id
1 'polypeptide(L)'
;MDEGAGPAALEALVRTTIERACAVGGEAPDLAAALDQALTRLVEVTRTIHTADVPAGVRLANASLYLEAAGHAVVAWIWLEQLLATGDGDDSLRQGKRKACHYFYRYELPRTAAQFDLLASLDTTTLDADATWL
;
A
#
# COMPACT_ATOMS: atom_id res chain seq x y z
N MET A 1 21.88 2.26 13.87
CA MET A 1 20.68 1.74 13.20
C MET A 1 20.19 2.87 12.33
N ASP A 2 20.08 2.68 11.02
CA ASP A 2 19.52 3.70 10.14
C ASP A 2 18.01 3.79 10.40
N GLU A 3 17.61 4.61 11.37
CA GLU A 3 16.23 4.85 11.76
C GLU A 3 15.44 5.39 10.55
N GLY A 4 14.78 4.50 9.80
CA GLY A 4 13.85 4.86 8.73
C GLY A 4 14.41 4.81 7.29
N ALA A 5 15.66 4.39 7.06
CA ALA A 5 16.22 4.33 5.70
C ALA A 5 15.46 3.35 4.77
N GLY A 6 14.95 2.25 5.32
CA GLY A 6 14.17 1.26 4.56
C GLY A 6 12.85 1.82 4.01
N PRO A 7 11.93 2.32 4.86
CA PRO A 7 10.68 2.92 4.42
C PRO A 7 10.87 4.10 3.47
N ALA A 8 11.83 4.98 3.74
CA ALA A 8 12.12 6.12 2.87
C ALA A 8 12.64 5.69 1.48
N ALA A 9 13.52 4.68 1.43
CA ALA A 9 14.00 4.12 0.18
C ALA A 9 12.88 3.45 -0.61
N LEU A 10 11.98 2.71 0.05
CA LEU A 10 10.81 2.13 -0.59
C LEU A 10 9.89 3.21 -1.16
N GLU A 11 9.58 4.25 -0.39
CA GLU A 11 8.75 5.37 -0.88
C GLU A 11 9.37 6.00 -2.14
N ALA A 12 10.67 6.27 -2.13
CA ALA A 12 11.36 6.84 -3.29
C ALA A 12 11.29 5.95 -4.54
N LEU A 13 11.45 4.63 -4.37
CA LEU A 13 11.32 3.66 -5.46
C LEU A 13 9.90 3.65 -6.04
N VAL A 14 8.88 3.60 -5.17
CA VAL A 14 7.48 3.59 -5.61
C VAL A 14 7.14 4.90 -6.36
N ARG A 15 7.59 6.05 -5.85
CA ARG A 15 7.39 7.35 -6.52
C ARG A 15 8.06 7.41 -7.89
N THR A 16 9.27 6.88 -8.01
CA THR A 16 9.97 6.77 -9.31
C THR A 16 9.15 5.94 -10.31
N THR A 17 8.53 4.85 -9.87
CA THR A 17 7.66 4.03 -10.73
C THR A 17 6.38 4.77 -11.12
N ILE A 18 5.75 5.49 -10.18
CA ILE A 18 4.56 6.32 -10.44
C ILE A 18 4.88 7.36 -11.53
N GLU A 19 5.99 8.08 -11.41
CA GLU A 19 6.43 9.07 -12.41
C GLU A 19 6.62 8.44 -13.80
N ARG A 20 7.29 7.28 -13.86
CA ARG A 20 7.45 6.51 -15.11
C ARG A 20 6.10 6.12 -15.71
N ALA A 21 5.16 5.66 -14.89
CA ALA A 21 3.83 5.25 -15.36
C ALA A 21 3.00 6.43 -15.89
N CYS A 22 3.07 7.59 -15.24
CA CYS A 22 2.44 8.82 -15.72
C CYS A 22 2.97 9.25 -17.11
N ALA A 23 4.25 8.99 -17.42
CA ALA A 23 4.87 9.37 -18.68
C ALA A 23 4.51 8.47 -19.88
N VAL A 24 4.10 7.22 -19.64
CA VAL A 24 3.83 6.23 -20.72
C VAL A 24 2.42 6.38 -21.31
N GLY A 25 1.47 7.00 -20.59
CA GLY A 25 0.10 7.20 -21.06
C GLY A 25 -0.75 5.92 -21.08
N GLY A 26 -1.88 5.95 -21.79
CA GLY A 26 -2.85 4.85 -21.78
C GLY A 26 -3.50 4.68 -20.40
N GLU A 27 -3.54 3.44 -19.91
CA GLU A 27 -4.10 3.09 -18.60
C GLU A 27 -3.11 3.25 -17.43
N ALA A 28 -1.81 3.40 -17.71
CA ALA A 28 -0.79 3.46 -16.68
C ALA A 28 -0.92 4.67 -15.72
N PRO A 29 -1.28 5.89 -16.17
CA PRO A 29 -1.49 7.03 -15.27
C PRO A 29 -2.60 6.82 -14.24
N ASP A 30 -3.71 6.17 -14.60
CA ASP A 30 -4.80 5.90 -13.66
C ASP A 30 -4.39 4.91 -12.56
N LEU A 31 -3.64 3.88 -12.94
CA LEU A 31 -3.05 2.93 -11.98
C LEU A 31 -1.99 3.62 -11.10
N ALA A 32 -1.18 4.50 -11.67
CA ALA A 32 -0.20 5.29 -10.93
C ALA A 32 -0.87 6.19 -9.88
N ALA A 33 -1.99 6.84 -10.23
CA ALA A 33 -2.76 7.67 -9.30
C ALA A 33 -3.34 6.84 -8.14
N ALA A 34 -3.88 5.64 -8.43
CA ALA A 34 -4.38 4.73 -7.40
C ALA A 34 -3.25 4.26 -6.45
N LEU A 35 -2.06 3.98 -6.99
CA LEU A 35 -0.89 3.60 -6.19
C LEU A 35 -0.40 4.78 -5.34
N ASP A 36 -0.34 5.99 -5.89
CA ASP A 36 0.07 7.19 -5.15
C ASP A 36 -0.86 7.50 -3.98
N GLN A 37 -2.18 7.32 -4.18
CA GLN A 37 -3.15 7.45 -3.10
C GLN A 37 -2.89 6.43 -1.98
N ALA A 38 -2.68 5.16 -2.32
CA ALA A 38 -2.39 4.11 -1.34
C ALA A 38 -1.06 4.34 -0.62
N LEU A 39 -0.01 4.76 -1.34
CA LEU A 39 1.30 5.09 -0.77
C LEU A 39 1.20 6.28 0.19
N THR A 40 0.46 7.32 -0.19
CA THR A 40 0.25 8.50 0.66
C THR A 40 -0.44 8.13 1.96
N ARG A 41 -1.50 7.32 1.90
CA ARG A 41 -2.18 6.80 3.10
C ARG A 41 -1.26 5.92 3.94
N LEU A 42 -0.46 5.05 3.32
CA LEU A 42 0.51 4.22 4.03
C LEU A 42 1.53 5.08 4.80
N VAL A 43 2.11 6.09 4.17
CA VAL A 43 3.08 7.00 4.82
C VAL A 43 2.42 7.77 5.98
N GLU A 44 1.19 8.25 5.77
CA GLU A 44 0.41 8.94 6.79
C GLU A 44 0.16 8.03 8.01
N VAL A 45 -0.41 6.84 7.83
CA VAL A 45 -0.71 5.94 8.96
C VAL A 45 0.55 5.46 9.65
N THR A 46 1.64 5.23 8.91
CA THR A 46 2.94 4.85 9.49
C THR A 46 3.43 5.94 10.43
N ARG A 47 3.36 7.21 10.00
CA ARG A 47 3.74 8.34 10.84
C ARG A 47 2.85 8.44 12.07
N THR A 48 1.53 8.35 11.89
CA THR A 48 0.57 8.42 13.00
C THR A 48 0.85 7.37 14.06
N ILE A 49 0.98 6.10 13.67
CA ILE A 49 1.24 4.97 14.58
C ILE A 49 2.58 5.15 15.33
N HIS A 50 3.59 5.73 14.69
CA HIS A 50 4.92 5.92 15.29
C HIS A 50 5.13 7.26 15.99
N THR A 51 4.06 8.06 16.19
CA THR A 51 4.15 9.29 17.00
C THR A 51 4.49 8.94 18.46
N ALA A 52 5.32 9.76 19.10
CA ALA A 52 5.90 9.47 20.42
C ALA A 52 4.89 9.29 21.55
N ASP A 53 3.71 9.89 21.41
CA ASP A 53 2.59 9.86 22.37
C ASP A 53 1.73 8.60 22.26
N VAL A 54 1.84 7.82 21.17
CA VAL A 54 1.09 6.58 20.99
C VAL A 54 1.68 5.49 21.87
N PRO A 55 0.91 4.84 22.77
CA PRO A 55 1.41 3.75 23.59
C PRO A 55 1.77 2.51 22.77
N ALA A 56 2.76 1.72 23.23
CA ALA A 56 3.19 0.51 22.53
C ALA A 56 2.06 -0.51 22.31
N GLY A 57 1.14 -0.66 23.27
CA GLY A 57 -0.02 -1.54 23.13
C GLY A 57 -0.94 -1.13 21.98
N VAL A 58 -1.19 0.17 21.82
CA VAL A 58 -2.02 0.71 20.72
C VAL A 58 -1.35 0.48 19.36
N ARG A 59 -0.03 0.66 19.27
CA ARG A 59 0.73 0.37 18.04
C ARG A 59 0.62 -1.09 17.60
N LEU A 60 0.62 -2.01 18.56
CA LEU A 60 0.63 -3.44 18.30
C LEU A 60 -0.77 -4.02 18.09
N ALA A 61 -1.82 -3.39 18.63
CA ALA A 61 -3.20 -3.85 18.55
C ALA A 61 -3.66 -4.15 17.11
N ASN A 62 -3.21 -3.34 16.15
CA ASN A 62 -3.58 -3.45 14.74
C ASN A 62 -2.38 -3.74 13.81
N ALA A 63 -1.28 -4.30 14.35
CA ALA A 63 -0.06 -4.54 13.57
C ALA A 63 -0.29 -5.46 12.35
N SER A 64 -1.14 -6.48 12.48
CA SER A 64 -1.47 -7.37 11.35
C SER A 64 -2.20 -6.63 10.23
N LEU A 65 -3.14 -5.73 10.57
CA LEU A 65 -3.86 -4.91 9.59
C LEU A 65 -2.92 -3.94 8.89
N TYR A 66 -1.99 -3.33 9.63
CA TYR A 66 -0.96 -2.50 9.05
C TYR A 66 -0.09 -3.28 8.05
N LEU A 67 0.39 -4.46 8.41
CA LEU A 67 1.22 -5.29 7.53
C LEU A 67 0.47 -5.75 6.29
N GLU A 68 -0.82 -6.06 6.40
CA GLU A 68 -1.67 -6.40 5.26
C GLU A 68 -1.81 -5.21 4.30
N ALA A 69 -2.20 -4.03 4.81
CA ALA A 69 -2.37 -2.84 3.99
C ALA A 69 -1.07 -2.39 3.33
N ALA A 70 0.05 -2.41 4.06
CA ALA A 70 1.38 -2.13 3.52
C ALA A 70 1.78 -3.15 2.44
N GLY A 71 1.51 -4.43 2.66
CA GLY A 71 1.74 -5.50 1.69
C GLY A 71 0.98 -5.28 0.38
N HIS A 72 -0.29 -4.86 0.46
CA HIS A 72 -1.09 -4.55 -0.73
C HIS A 72 -0.51 -3.38 -1.53
N ALA A 73 -0.03 -2.32 -0.87
CA ALA A 73 0.63 -1.21 -1.55
C ALA A 73 1.92 -1.66 -2.28
N VAL A 74 2.74 -2.51 -1.63
CA VAL A 74 3.95 -3.07 -2.25
C VAL A 74 3.63 -3.98 -3.43
N VAL A 75 2.62 -4.85 -3.32
CA VAL A 75 2.21 -5.72 -4.41
C VAL A 75 1.60 -4.93 -5.58
N ALA A 76 0.84 -3.87 -5.31
CA ALA A 76 0.36 -2.96 -6.35
C ALA A 76 1.53 -2.28 -7.09
N TRP A 77 2.56 -1.86 -6.37
CA TRP A 77 3.79 -1.32 -6.97
C TRP A 77 4.49 -2.34 -7.87
N ILE A 78 4.66 -3.58 -7.41
CA ILE A 78 5.25 -4.66 -8.21
C ILE A 78 4.41 -4.89 -9.47
N TRP A 79 3.08 -4.89 -9.38
CA TRP A 79 2.21 -5.03 -10.55
C TRP A 79 2.34 -3.87 -11.54
N LEU A 80 2.53 -2.64 -11.06
CA LEU A 80 2.77 -1.49 -11.93
C LEU A 80 4.11 -1.63 -12.67
N GLU A 81 5.18 -2.01 -11.99
CA GLU A 81 6.47 -2.32 -12.64
C GLU A 81 6.34 -3.40 -13.70
N GLN A 82 5.61 -4.49 -13.39
CA GLN A 82 5.36 -5.56 -14.35
C GLN A 82 4.54 -5.08 -15.55
N LEU A 83 3.55 -4.20 -15.35
CA LEU A 83 2.76 -3.60 -16.42
C LEU A 83 3.64 -2.74 -17.33
N LEU A 84 4.49 -1.86 -16.76
CA LEU A 84 5.42 -1.05 -17.53
C LEU A 84 6.42 -1.90 -18.32
N ALA A 85 6.90 -3.01 -17.74
CA ALA A 85 7.79 -3.94 -18.42
C ALA A 85 7.15 -4.68 -19.61
N THR A 86 5.81 -4.67 -19.74
CA THR A 86 5.15 -5.27 -20.92
C THR A 86 5.38 -4.48 -22.21
N GLY A 87 5.61 -3.16 -22.13
CA GLY A 87 5.72 -2.29 -23.30
C GLY A 87 4.56 -2.46 -24.27
N ASP A 88 4.84 -2.40 -25.58
CA ASP A 88 3.84 -2.55 -26.65
C ASP A 88 3.58 -4.01 -27.07
N GLY A 89 4.20 -4.99 -26.40
CA GLY A 89 4.08 -6.39 -26.81
C GLY A 89 2.71 -7.00 -26.51
N ASP A 90 2.21 -7.86 -27.40
CA ASP A 90 0.82 -8.34 -27.39
C ASP A 90 0.66 -9.85 -27.15
N ASP A 91 1.72 -10.60 -26.85
CA ASP A 91 1.59 -12.04 -26.59
C ASP A 91 0.81 -12.36 -25.30
N SER A 92 0.39 -13.62 -25.20
CA SER A 92 -0.43 -14.13 -24.10
C SER A 92 0.12 -13.86 -22.70
N LEU A 93 1.45 -13.90 -22.49
CA LEU A 93 2.04 -13.64 -21.18
C LEU A 93 1.88 -12.17 -20.80
N ARG A 94 2.17 -11.26 -21.74
CA ARG A 94 2.03 -9.80 -21.52
C ARG A 94 0.58 -9.41 -21.32
N GLN A 95 -0.35 -9.97 -22.10
CA GLN A 95 -1.79 -9.77 -21.86
C GLN A 95 -2.21 -10.25 -20.46
N GLY A 96 -1.73 -11.42 -20.04
CA GLY A 96 -1.97 -11.97 -18.70
C GLY A 96 -1.44 -11.05 -17.59
N LYS A 97 -0.23 -10.51 -17.73
CA LYS A 97 0.35 -9.55 -16.78
C LYS A 97 -0.47 -8.28 -16.65
N ARG A 98 -0.91 -7.68 -17.77
CA ARG A 98 -1.81 -6.51 -17.75
C ARG A 98 -3.11 -6.84 -17.03
N LYS A 99 -3.76 -7.97 -17.37
CA LYS A 99 -5.02 -8.38 -16.72
C LYS A 99 -4.87 -8.66 -15.22
N ALA A 100 -3.78 -9.28 -14.78
CA ALA A 100 -3.51 -9.49 -13.36
C ALA A 100 -3.28 -8.16 -12.61
N CYS A 101 -2.55 -7.22 -13.22
CA CYS A 101 -2.41 -5.86 -12.68
C CYS A 101 -3.78 -5.19 -12.51
N HIS A 102 -4.61 -5.18 -13.56
CA HIS A 102 -5.98 -4.65 -13.50
C HIS A 102 -6.83 -5.28 -12.42
N TYR A 103 -6.80 -6.60 -12.30
CA TYR A 103 -7.50 -7.30 -11.23
C TYR A 103 -7.04 -6.80 -9.86
N PHE A 104 -5.74 -6.74 -9.62
CA PHE A 104 -5.20 -6.32 -8.33
C PHE A 104 -5.61 -4.89 -7.97
N TYR A 105 -5.48 -3.96 -8.90
CA TYR A 105 -5.87 -2.56 -8.70
C TYR A 105 -7.38 -2.38 -8.53
N ARG A 106 -8.20 -3.22 -9.17
CA ARG A 106 -9.66 -3.09 -9.11
C ARG A 106 -10.30 -3.79 -7.91
N TYR A 107 -9.71 -4.89 -7.45
CA TYR A 107 -10.30 -5.77 -6.42
C TYR A 107 -9.53 -5.76 -5.12
N GLU A 108 -8.19 -5.78 -5.16
CA GLU A 108 -7.37 -5.99 -3.96
C GLU A 108 -6.90 -4.68 -3.34
N LEU A 109 -6.40 -3.74 -4.15
CA LEU A 109 -5.90 -2.45 -3.64
C LEU A 109 -6.98 -1.64 -2.89
N PRO A 110 -8.24 -1.53 -3.37
CA PRO A 110 -9.25 -0.72 -2.68
C PRO A 110 -9.61 -1.22 -1.27
N ARG A 111 -9.34 -2.49 -0.95
CA ARG A 111 -9.58 -3.07 0.38
C ARG A 111 -8.76 -2.38 1.47
N THR A 112 -7.62 -1.80 1.09
CA THR A 112 -6.74 -1.07 2.00
C THR A 112 -7.35 0.23 2.53
N ALA A 113 -8.31 0.84 1.84
CA ALA A 113 -8.85 2.15 2.23
C ALA A 113 -9.45 2.13 3.64
N ALA A 114 -10.37 1.20 3.91
CA ALA A 114 -10.98 1.06 5.23
C ALA A 114 -9.97 0.64 6.31
N GLN A 115 -8.95 -0.13 5.94
CA GLN A 115 -7.86 -0.50 6.86
C GLN A 115 -7.04 0.72 7.24
N PHE A 116 -6.70 1.59 6.27
CA PHE A 116 -6.01 2.85 6.55
C PHE A 116 -6.82 3.78 7.44
N ASP A 117 -8.14 3.87 7.23
CA ASP A 117 -9.01 4.71 8.07
C ASP A 117 -9.03 4.22 9.53
N LEU A 118 -9.11 2.91 9.76
CA LEU A 118 -9.06 2.32 11.10
C LEU A 118 -7.67 2.48 11.76
N LEU A 119 -6.60 2.32 10.98
CA LEU A 119 -5.23 2.51 11.47
C LEU A 119 -4.97 3.98 11.83
N ALA A 120 -5.49 4.92 11.03
CA ALA A 120 -5.38 6.35 11.28
C ALA A 120 -6.12 6.78 12.55
N SER A 121 -7.20 6.10 12.94
CA SER A 121 -7.94 6.39 14.18
C SER A 121 -7.29 5.80 15.43
N LEU A 122 -6.18 5.05 15.30
CA LEU A 122 -5.51 4.37 16.41
C LEU A 122 -6.48 3.51 17.23
N ASP A 123 -7.38 2.80 16.55
CA ASP A 123 -8.49 2.09 17.18
C ASP A 123 -8.03 1.10 18.26
N THR A 124 -8.64 1.18 19.44
CA THR A 124 -8.31 0.36 20.61
C THR A 124 -9.35 -0.72 20.91
N THR A 125 -10.33 -0.95 20.02
CA THR A 125 -11.45 -1.86 20.29
C THR A 125 -11.00 -3.24 20.77
N THR A 126 -9.96 -3.80 20.15
CA THR A 126 -9.41 -5.12 20.53
C THR A 126 -8.54 -5.08 21.78
N LEU A 127 -7.95 -3.93 22.10
CA LEU A 127 -7.12 -3.71 23.28
C LEU A 127 -7.97 -3.48 24.53
N ASP A 128 -9.12 -2.81 24.38
CA ASP A 128 -10.03 -2.45 25.46
C ASP A 128 -10.95 -3.62 25.86
N ALA A 129 -10.93 -4.73 25.11
CA ALA A 129 -11.75 -5.90 25.39
C ALA A 129 -11.28 -6.61 26.68
N ASP A 130 -12.18 -6.72 27.65
CA ASP A 130 -11.92 -7.48 28.88
C ASP A 130 -11.92 -8.99 28.57
N ALA A 131 -10.84 -9.67 28.95
CA ALA A 131 -10.69 -11.10 28.74
C ALA A 131 -11.77 -11.95 29.45
N THR A 132 -12.47 -11.40 30.44
CA THR A 132 -13.58 -12.09 31.12
C THR A 132 -14.87 -12.12 30.30
N TRP A 133 -14.96 -11.37 29.19
CA TRP A 133 -16.11 -11.35 28.29
C TRP A 133 -15.95 -12.24 27.05
N LEU A 134 -14.78 -12.84 26.84
CA LEU A 134 -14.38 -13.61 25.65
C LEU A 134 -14.07 -15.08 26.00
#